data_AF-A0A924J460-F1
#
_entry.id   AF-A0A924J460-F1
#
_cell.length_a   1.000
_cell.length_b   1.000
_cell.length_c   1.000
_cell.angle_alpha   90.00
_cell.angle_beta   90.00
_cell.angle_gamma   90.00
#
_symmetry.space_group_name_H-M   'P 1'
#
loop_
_entity.id
_entity.type
_entity.pdbx_description
1 polymer ?
#
loop_
_entity_poly.entity_id
_entity_poly.type
_entity_poly.pdbx_seq_one_letter_code
_entity_poly.pdbx_strand_id
1 'polypeptide(L)'
;MLPTYAPQQTYPSPRRETAIEVLSDVLGTEQRLLEELMLVMQRQRAAVATDDLEALDDSVFATYRVLATLGEARRRRKTVNRLLGGAEDMNVNDLEEILGNRATPAVIVARNALQDAAVLLSREVDINKQVLRTAMDNGNDYVQKLFGTQQVPAPTYVAPQPPAAMRTGAPQTPAMVPTVARFLDRSV
;
A
#
# COMPACT_ATOMS: atom_id res chain seq x y z
N MET A 1 -66.49 -29.38 -4.37
CA MET A 1 -65.35 -29.77 -3.50
C MET A 1 -64.16 -28.95 -3.92
N LEU A 2 -63.73 -28.00 -3.08
CA LEU A 2 -62.55 -27.16 -3.32
C LEU A 2 -61.44 -27.60 -2.33
N PRO A 3 -60.21 -27.85 -2.79
CA PRO A 3 -59.11 -28.16 -1.89
C PRO A 3 -58.68 -26.88 -1.16
N THR A 4 -58.93 -26.84 0.15
CA THR A 4 -58.35 -25.85 1.06
C THR A 4 -56.84 -26.06 1.09
N TYR A 5 -56.09 -25.20 0.41
CA TYR A 5 -54.63 -25.10 0.56
C TYR A 5 -54.33 -24.49 1.92
N ALA A 6 -53.88 -25.32 2.87
CA ALA A 6 -53.30 -24.84 4.10
C ALA A 6 -51.96 -24.14 3.79
N PRO A 7 -51.69 -22.95 4.34
CA PRO A 7 -50.40 -22.30 4.18
C PRO A 7 -49.33 -23.17 4.83
N GLN A 8 -48.31 -23.56 4.06
CA GLN A 8 -47.12 -24.24 4.58
C GLN A 8 -46.35 -23.26 5.46
N GLN A 9 -46.63 -23.27 6.77
CA GLN A 9 -45.81 -22.57 7.75
C GLN A 9 -44.41 -23.19 7.76
N THR A 10 -43.47 -22.48 7.15
CA THR A 10 -42.05 -22.85 7.14
C THR A 10 -41.49 -22.52 8.51
N TYR A 11 -41.46 -23.49 9.43
CA TYR A 11 -40.84 -23.28 10.73
C TYR A 11 -39.32 -23.12 10.58
N PRO A 12 -38.71 -22.07 11.14
CA PRO A 12 -37.26 -21.94 11.15
C PRO A 12 -36.66 -23.11 11.95
N SER A 13 -35.68 -23.79 11.37
CA SER A 13 -34.94 -24.83 12.08
C SER A 13 -33.97 -24.18 13.07
N PRO A 14 -34.00 -24.53 14.38
CA PRO A 14 -33.24 -23.82 15.42
C PRO A 14 -31.71 -23.83 15.19
N ARG A 15 -31.17 -24.85 14.52
CA ARG A 15 -29.74 -24.90 14.14
C ARG A 15 -29.32 -23.84 13.10
N ARG A 16 -30.27 -23.34 12.30
CA ARG A 16 -30.00 -22.34 11.26
C ARG A 16 -30.10 -20.93 11.80
N GLU A 17 -31.00 -20.69 12.75
CA GLU A 17 -31.14 -19.41 13.44
C GLU A 17 -29.88 -19.08 14.25
N THR A 18 -29.36 -20.06 14.99
CA THR A 18 -28.07 -19.92 15.69
C THR A 18 -26.89 -19.68 14.73
N ALA A 19 -26.92 -20.23 13.52
CA ALA A 19 -25.88 -19.98 12.53
C ALA A 19 -25.90 -18.54 11.98
N ILE A 20 -27.07 -17.89 11.92
CA ILE A 20 -27.22 -16.49 11.49
C ILE A 20 -26.67 -15.54 12.57
N GLU A 21 -26.95 -15.81 13.84
CA GLU A 21 -26.37 -15.06 14.97
C GLU A 21 -24.84 -15.19 14.99
N VAL A 22 -24.33 -16.41 14.85
CA VAL A 22 -22.89 -16.66 14.78
C VAL A 22 -22.26 -15.96 13.57
N LEU A 23 -22.96 -15.85 12.43
CA LEU A 23 -22.46 -15.10 11.27
C LEU A 23 -22.31 -13.61 11.61
N SER A 24 -23.31 -13.02 12.27
CA SER A 24 -23.25 -11.61 12.72
C SER A 24 -22.03 -11.36 13.62
N ASP A 25 -21.79 -12.25 14.58
CA ASP A 25 -20.64 -12.15 15.50
C ASP A 25 -19.30 -12.26 14.77
N VAL A 26 -19.21 -13.17 13.79
CA VAL A 26 -18.00 -13.36 12.99
C VAL A 26 -17.73 -12.13 12.13
N LEU A 27 -18.76 -11.54 11.50
CA LEU A 27 -18.63 -10.29 10.74
C LEU A 27 -18.17 -9.14 11.63
N GLY A 28 -18.74 -9.01 12.84
CA GLY A 28 -18.31 -8.00 13.81
C GLY A 28 -16.87 -8.23 14.30
N THR A 29 -16.42 -9.48 14.40
CA THR A 29 -15.01 -9.78 14.71
C THR A 29 -14.08 -9.38 13.57
N GLU A 30 -14.44 -9.69 12.31
CA GLU A 30 -13.67 -9.24 11.15
C GLU A 30 -13.59 -7.71 11.09
N GLN A 31 -14.69 -6.99 11.34
CA GLN A 31 -14.73 -5.53 11.36
C GLN A 31 -13.73 -4.95 12.37
N ARG A 32 -13.78 -5.42 13.62
CA ARG A 32 -12.86 -4.95 14.68
C ARG A 32 -11.38 -5.18 14.33
N LEU A 33 -11.07 -6.29 13.66
CA LEU A 33 -9.71 -6.58 13.20
C LEU A 33 -9.27 -5.64 12.07
N LEU A 34 -10.18 -5.22 11.18
CA LEU A 34 -9.87 -4.19 10.19
C LEU A 34 -9.61 -2.84 10.86
N GLU A 35 -10.41 -2.47 11.87
CA GLU A 35 -10.21 -1.26 12.67
C GLU A 35 -8.88 -1.27 13.44
N GLU A 36 -8.53 -2.41 14.03
CA GLU A 36 -7.22 -2.59 14.68
C GLU A 36 -6.08 -2.42 13.68
N LEU A 37 -6.20 -2.98 12.48
CA LEU A 37 -5.20 -2.81 11.43
C LEU A 37 -5.06 -1.33 11.01
N MET A 38 -6.17 -0.58 10.93
CA MET A 38 -6.12 0.86 10.67
C MET A 38 -5.34 1.61 11.75
N LEU A 39 -5.54 1.27 13.03
CA LEU A 39 -4.80 1.87 14.14
C LEU A 39 -3.30 1.55 14.06
N VAL A 40 -2.93 0.32 13.68
CA VAL A 40 -1.53 -0.06 13.48
C VAL A 40 -0.90 0.77 12.37
N MET A 41 -1.59 0.97 11.24
CA MET A 41 -1.10 1.79 10.12
C MET A 41 -0.92 3.27 10.54
N GLN A 42 -1.82 3.80 11.36
CA GLN A 42 -1.70 5.16 11.91
C GLN A 42 -0.48 5.29 12.82
N ARG A 43 -0.24 4.31 13.71
CA ARG A 43 0.96 4.28 14.57
C ARG A 43 2.24 4.16 13.77
N GLN A 44 2.24 3.33 12.72
CA GLN A 44 3.38 3.19 11.81
C GLN A 44 3.76 4.55 11.20
N ARG A 45 2.79 5.31 10.71
CA ARG A 45 3.04 6.66 10.16
C ARG A 45 3.55 7.64 11.21
N ALA A 46 3.03 7.58 12.43
CA ALA A 46 3.50 8.42 13.52
C ALA A 46 4.97 8.10 13.87
N ALA A 47 5.33 6.81 13.96
CA ALA A 47 6.69 6.37 14.21
C ALA A 47 7.67 6.83 13.12
N VAL A 48 7.27 6.73 11.85
CA VAL A 48 8.06 7.24 10.72
C VAL A 48 8.25 8.76 10.80
N ALA A 49 7.23 9.51 11.21
CA ALA A 49 7.34 10.96 11.33
C ALA A 49 8.27 11.42 12.48
N THR A 50 8.51 10.55 13.46
CA THR A 50 9.39 10.83 14.61
C THR A 50 10.72 10.08 14.55
N ASP A 51 11.04 9.42 13.43
CA ASP A 51 12.22 8.56 13.27
C ASP A 51 12.36 7.49 14.38
N ASP A 52 11.23 6.99 14.89
CA ASP A 52 11.16 5.97 15.94
C ASP A 52 11.19 4.57 15.31
N LEU A 53 12.40 4.01 15.19
CA LEU A 53 12.62 2.70 14.59
C LEU A 53 12.05 1.54 15.43
N GLU A 54 12.01 1.68 16.76
CA GLU A 54 11.47 0.65 17.65
C GLU A 54 9.95 0.57 17.51
N ALA A 55 9.26 1.72 17.55
CA ALA A 55 7.82 1.77 17.31
C ALA A 55 7.44 1.33 15.88
N LEU A 56 8.30 1.58 14.90
CA LEU A 56 8.11 1.07 13.54
C LEU A 56 8.19 -0.47 13.50
N ASP A 57 9.18 -1.08 14.15
CA ASP A 57 9.32 -2.55 14.22
C ASP A 57 8.13 -3.19 14.97
N ASP A 58 7.73 -2.63 16.10
CA ASP A 58 6.54 -3.05 16.85
C ASP A 58 5.27 -3.02 15.98
N SER A 59 5.12 -2.00 15.14
CA SER A 59 3.96 -1.87 14.23
C SER A 59 3.94 -2.98 13.16
N VAL A 60 5.10 -3.46 12.73
CA VAL A 60 5.23 -4.58 11.78
C VAL A 60 4.77 -5.88 12.45
N PHE A 61 5.23 -6.15 13.68
CA PHE A 61 4.79 -7.33 14.44
C PHE A 61 3.28 -7.29 14.76
N ALA A 62 2.76 -6.12 15.14
CA ALA A 62 1.34 -5.92 15.36
C ALA A 62 0.54 -6.21 14.08
N THR A 63 1.00 -5.73 12.92
CA THR A 63 0.39 -6.00 11.62
C THR A 63 0.30 -7.51 11.34
N TYR A 64 1.40 -8.24 11.53
CA TYR A 64 1.40 -9.70 11.31
C TYR A 64 0.39 -10.43 12.20
N ARG A 65 0.30 -10.05 13.48
CA ARG A 65 -0.65 -10.65 14.41
C ARG A 65 -2.10 -10.41 13.98
N VAL A 66 -2.44 -9.16 13.65
CA VAL A 66 -3.80 -8.81 13.21
C VAL A 66 -4.16 -9.54 11.92
N LEU A 67 -3.25 -9.62 10.95
CA LEU A 67 -3.47 -10.36 9.70
C LEU A 67 -3.66 -11.86 9.92
N ALA A 68 -2.90 -12.47 10.83
CA ALA A 68 -3.05 -13.88 11.19
C ALA A 68 -4.44 -14.14 11.79
N THR A 69 -4.87 -13.33 12.76
CA THR A 69 -6.20 -13.44 13.39
C THR A 69 -7.32 -13.17 12.39
N LEU A 70 -7.16 -12.21 11.47
CA LEU A 70 -8.11 -11.96 10.39
C LEU A 70 -8.24 -13.16 9.44
N GLY A 71 -7.13 -13.84 9.16
CA GLY A 71 -7.12 -15.08 8.37
C GLY A 71 -7.91 -16.22 9.03
N GLU A 72 -7.88 -16.31 10.36
CA GLU A 72 -8.68 -17.27 11.13
C GLU A 72 -10.16 -16.88 11.16
N ALA A 73 -10.47 -15.61 11.40
CA ALA A 73 -11.84 -15.09 11.38
C ALA A 73 -12.52 -15.34 10.02
N ARG A 74 -11.82 -15.07 8.91
CA ARG A 74 -12.29 -15.36 7.55
C ARG A 74 -12.56 -16.85 7.34
N ARG A 75 -11.67 -17.72 7.82
CA ARG A 75 -11.91 -19.19 7.76
C ARG A 75 -13.15 -19.60 8.54
N ARG A 76 -13.36 -19.03 9.74
CA ARG A 76 -14.56 -19.25 10.54
C ARG A 76 -15.82 -18.79 9.78
N ARG A 77 -15.79 -17.63 9.12
CA ARG A 77 -16.90 -17.15 8.28
C ARG A 77 -17.23 -18.11 7.15
N LYS A 78 -16.23 -18.63 6.43
CA LYS A 78 -16.43 -19.64 5.37
C LYS A 78 -17.14 -20.89 5.89
N THR A 79 -16.74 -21.38 7.07
CA THR A 79 -17.41 -22.52 7.72
C THR A 79 -18.88 -22.21 8.04
N VAL A 80 -19.18 -21.03 8.57
CA VAL A 80 -20.56 -20.60 8.87
C VAL A 80 -21.39 -20.45 7.60
N ASN A 81 -20.83 -19.85 6.54
CA ASN A 81 -21.48 -19.75 5.24
C ASN A 81 -21.85 -21.12 4.68
N ARG A 82 -20.95 -22.11 4.80
CA ARG A 82 -21.22 -23.50 4.40
C ARG A 82 -22.39 -24.10 5.19
N LEU A 83 -22.47 -23.86 6.50
CA LEU A 83 -23.59 -24.32 7.35
C LEU A 83 -24.93 -23.69 6.98
N LEU A 84 -24.92 -22.45 6.48
CA LEU A 84 -26.12 -21.75 6.02
C LEU A 84 -26.62 -22.20 4.63
N GLY A 85 -25.89 -23.14 4.00
CA GLY A 85 -26.21 -23.68 2.67
C GLY A 85 -25.67 -22.84 1.52
N GLY A 86 -24.74 -21.93 1.81
CA GLY A 86 -24.07 -21.09 0.83
C GLY A 86 -22.76 -21.68 0.30
N ALA A 87 -22.19 -21.03 -0.71
CA ALA A 87 -20.81 -21.30 -1.14
C ALA A 87 -19.82 -20.82 -0.06
N GLU A 88 -18.69 -21.51 0.08
CA GLU A 88 -17.65 -21.13 1.04
C GLU A 88 -17.10 -19.73 0.80
N ASP A 89 -16.94 -19.38 -0.48
CA ASP A 89 -16.43 -18.10 -0.94
C ASP A 89 -17.56 -17.12 -1.29
N MET A 90 -18.67 -17.19 -0.57
CA MET A 90 -19.72 -16.17 -0.67
C MET A 90 -19.13 -14.78 -0.42
N ASN A 91 -19.34 -13.90 -1.40
CA ASN A 91 -19.02 -12.50 -1.28
C ASN A 91 -19.88 -11.88 -0.18
N VAL A 92 -19.26 -11.02 0.63
CA VAL A 92 -19.97 -10.29 1.68
C VAL A 92 -21.06 -9.40 1.09
N ASN A 93 -20.89 -8.92 -0.14
CA ASN A 93 -21.88 -8.08 -0.83
C ASN A 93 -23.17 -8.83 -1.17
N ASP A 94 -23.07 -10.12 -1.44
CA ASP A 94 -24.20 -10.94 -1.93
C ASP A 94 -24.96 -11.60 -0.76
N LEU A 95 -24.52 -11.36 0.49
CA LEU A 95 -25.07 -12.01 1.69
C LEU A 95 -26.56 -11.72 1.89
N GLU A 96 -27.01 -10.50 1.64
CA GLU A 96 -28.42 -10.12 1.82
C GLU A 96 -29.32 -10.79 0.79
N GLU A 97 -28.90 -10.82 -0.47
CA GLU A 97 -29.62 -11.50 -1.55
C GLU A 97 -29.73 -13.01 -1.28
N ILE A 98 -28.63 -13.64 -0.84
CA ILE A 98 -28.56 -15.09 -0.60
C ILE A 98 -29.34 -15.50 0.66
N LEU A 99 -29.30 -14.69 1.71
CA LEU A 99 -30.08 -14.95 2.92
C LEU A 99 -31.57 -14.67 2.69
N GLY A 100 -31.91 -13.69 1.84
CA GLY A 100 -33.27 -13.29 1.55
C GLY A 100 -34.02 -12.91 2.83
N ASN A 101 -35.19 -13.52 3.03
CA ASN A 101 -36.02 -13.31 4.24
C ASN A 101 -35.33 -13.70 5.57
N ARG A 102 -34.17 -14.37 5.52
CA ARG A 102 -33.39 -14.77 6.68
C ARG A 102 -32.33 -13.74 7.08
N ALA A 103 -32.13 -12.69 6.27
CA ALA A 103 -31.20 -11.62 6.59
C ALA A 103 -31.74 -10.83 7.79
N THR A 104 -31.25 -11.13 8.98
CA THR A 104 -31.63 -10.39 10.18
C THR A 104 -31.03 -8.97 10.13
N PRO A 105 -31.66 -7.98 10.78
CA PRO A 105 -31.10 -6.63 10.85
C PRO A 105 -29.67 -6.59 11.39
N ALA A 106 -29.36 -7.47 12.35
CA ALA A 106 -28.01 -7.59 12.92
C ALA A 106 -26.96 -7.98 11.87
N VAL A 107 -27.25 -8.97 11.02
CA VAL A 107 -26.33 -9.38 9.95
C VAL A 107 -26.16 -8.28 8.91
N ILE A 108 -27.23 -7.57 8.55
CA ILE A 108 -27.16 -6.46 7.59
C ILE A 108 -26.28 -5.33 8.15
N VAL A 109 -26.49 -4.95 9.42
CA VAL A 109 -25.67 -3.93 10.10
C VAL A 109 -24.20 -4.36 10.17
N ALA A 110 -23.92 -5.60 10.58
CA ALA A 110 -22.55 -6.11 10.68
C ALA A 110 -21.86 -6.19 9.30
N ARG A 111 -22.60 -6.58 8.24
CA ARG A 111 -22.11 -6.58 6.85
C ARG A 111 -21.72 -5.18 6.40
N ASN A 112 -22.61 -4.21 6.60
CA ASN A 112 -22.37 -2.82 6.20
C ASN A 112 -21.16 -2.25 6.95
N ALA A 113 -21.09 -2.45 8.27
CA ALA A 113 -19.96 -2.00 9.06
C ALA A 113 -18.63 -2.63 8.61
N LEU A 114 -18.62 -3.92 8.27
CA LEU A 114 -17.44 -4.58 7.70
C LEU A 114 -17.04 -4.00 6.34
N GLN A 115 -18.01 -3.69 5.47
CA GLN A 115 -17.77 -3.06 4.16
C GLN A 115 -17.17 -1.65 4.33
N ASP A 116 -17.76 -0.84 5.20
CA ASP A 116 -17.29 0.51 5.48
C ASP A 116 -15.86 0.48 6.05
N ALA A 117 -15.60 -0.41 7.02
CA ALA A 117 -14.26 -0.60 7.58
C ALA A 117 -13.24 -1.04 6.52
N ALA A 118 -13.63 -1.89 5.57
CA ALA A 118 -12.75 -2.30 4.47
C ALA A 118 -12.42 -1.14 3.52
N VAL A 119 -13.39 -0.28 3.20
CA VAL A 119 -13.18 0.93 2.38
C VAL A 119 -12.23 1.89 3.09
N LEU A 120 -12.42 2.12 4.39
CA LEU A 120 -11.54 2.98 5.19
C LEU A 120 -10.12 2.40 5.27
N LEU A 121 -9.99 1.10 5.53
CA LEU A 121 -8.69 0.43 5.55
C LEU A 121 -7.95 0.55 4.21
N SER A 122 -8.66 0.41 3.08
CA SER A 122 -8.03 0.58 1.76
C SER A 122 -7.38 1.97 1.62
N ARG A 123 -8.09 3.02 2.04
CA ARG A 123 -7.55 4.39 2.04
C ARG A 123 -6.34 4.52 2.96
N GLU A 124 -6.42 3.95 4.15
CA GLU A 124 -5.33 3.96 5.13
C GLU A 124 -4.07 3.27 4.61
N VAL A 125 -4.22 2.15 3.91
CA VAL A 125 -3.12 1.43 3.26
C VAL A 125 -2.48 2.26 2.16
N ASP A 126 -3.27 2.96 1.34
CA ASP A 126 -2.75 3.81 0.27
C ASP A 126 -1.97 5.00 0.81
N ILE A 127 -2.50 5.66 1.86
CA ILE A 127 -1.79 6.73 2.59
C ILE A 127 -0.49 6.18 3.19
N ASN A 128 -0.53 5.02 3.84
CA ASN A 128 0.66 4.44 4.46
C ASN A 128 1.76 4.12 3.42
N LYS A 129 1.39 3.54 2.28
CA LYS A 129 2.32 3.29 1.17
C LYS A 129 2.95 4.59 0.66
N GLN A 130 2.18 5.66 0.55
CA GLN A 130 2.69 6.96 0.11
C GLN A 130 3.70 7.51 1.12
N VAL A 131 3.36 7.53 2.41
CA VAL A 131 4.24 8.03 3.47
C VAL A 131 5.56 7.26 3.53
N LEU A 132 5.50 5.93 3.49
CA LEU A 132 6.71 5.09 3.53
C LEU A 132 7.62 5.33 2.32
N ARG A 133 7.05 5.48 1.11
CA ARG A 133 7.84 5.82 -0.09
C ARG A 133 8.54 7.18 0.07
N THR A 134 7.80 8.20 0.48
CA THR A 134 8.37 9.54 0.70
C THR A 134 9.48 9.52 1.76
N ALA A 135 9.32 8.75 2.84
CA ALA A 135 10.36 8.60 3.85
C ALA A 135 11.64 7.94 3.29
N MET A 136 11.48 6.90 2.46
CA MET A 136 12.61 6.24 1.79
C MET A 136 13.34 7.17 0.82
N ASP A 137 12.60 7.93 0.01
CA ASP A 137 13.16 8.89 -0.95
C ASP A 137 13.96 9.99 -0.22
N ASN A 138 13.39 10.55 0.85
CA ASN A 138 14.06 11.57 1.68
C ASN A 138 15.33 11.02 2.35
N GLY A 139 15.30 9.78 2.84
CA GLY A 139 16.47 9.12 3.40
C GLY A 139 17.57 8.91 2.38
N ASN A 140 17.23 8.52 1.16
CA ASN A 140 18.19 8.35 0.07
C ASN A 140 18.83 9.69 -0.34
N ASP A 141 18.05 10.76 -0.44
CA ASP A 141 18.56 12.10 -0.71
C ASP A 141 19.53 12.58 0.38
N TYR A 142 19.25 12.27 1.64
CA TYR A 142 20.13 12.61 2.77
C TYR A 142 21.46 11.85 2.70
N VAL A 143 21.42 10.55 2.44
CA VAL A 143 22.61 9.72 2.21
C VAL A 143 23.42 10.26 1.02
N GLN A 144 22.77 10.56 -0.10
CA GLN A 144 23.45 11.10 -1.28
C GLN A 144 24.11 12.45 -1.00
N LYS A 145 23.49 13.33 -0.19
CA LYS A 145 24.11 14.60 0.22
C LYS A 145 25.34 14.36 1.10
N LEU A 146 25.28 13.45 2.07
CA LEU A 146 26.41 13.15 2.95
C LEU A 146 27.61 12.56 2.20
N PHE A 147 27.38 11.66 1.24
CA PHE A 147 28.45 11.00 0.47
C PHE A 147 28.84 11.76 -0.81
N GLY A 148 27.97 12.63 -1.33
CA GLY A 148 28.15 13.35 -2.60
C GLY A 148 28.89 14.69 -2.50
N THR A 149 29.06 15.27 -1.30
CA THR A 149 29.79 16.54 -1.12
C THR A 149 31.30 16.40 -0.89
N GLN A 150 31.89 15.21 -0.94
CA GLN A 150 33.36 15.04 -0.99
C GLN A 150 33.88 15.09 -2.43
N GLN A 151 33.55 16.17 -3.13
CA GLN A 151 34.38 16.62 -4.25
C GLN A 151 34.98 17.96 -3.81
N VAL A 152 35.99 17.87 -2.96
CA VAL A 152 36.95 18.97 -2.79
C VAL A 152 37.49 19.20 -4.20
N PRO A 153 37.21 20.35 -4.85
CA PRO A 153 37.88 20.65 -6.10
C PRO A 153 39.38 20.61 -5.77
N ALA A 154 40.10 19.68 -6.38
CA ALA A 154 41.53 19.59 -6.20
C ALA A 154 42.08 21.01 -6.38
N PRO A 155 42.82 21.58 -5.40
CA PRO A 155 43.43 22.88 -5.58
C PRO A 155 44.30 22.73 -6.83
N THR A 156 43.83 23.33 -7.92
CA THR A 156 44.60 23.38 -9.15
C THR A 156 45.78 24.26 -8.80
N TYR A 157 46.89 23.63 -8.46
CA TYR A 157 48.14 24.31 -8.21
C TYR A 157 48.56 24.95 -9.53
N VAL A 158 48.20 26.22 -9.70
CA VAL A 158 48.70 27.04 -10.80
C VAL A 158 50.16 27.30 -10.47
N ALA A 159 51.06 26.53 -11.10
CA ALA A 159 52.48 26.76 -10.98
C ALA A 159 52.81 28.20 -11.44
N PRO A 160 53.69 28.94 -10.73
CA PRO A 160 54.07 30.29 -11.11
C PRO A 160 54.75 30.26 -12.49
N GLN A 161 54.16 31.01 -13.40
CA GLN A 161 54.61 31.19 -14.78
C GLN A 161 55.95 31.95 -14.77
N PRO A 162 57.05 31.41 -15.36
CA PRO A 162 58.32 32.12 -15.39
C PRO A 162 58.23 33.39 -16.27
N PRO A 163 58.97 34.46 -15.92
CA PRO A 163 58.86 35.75 -16.57
C PRO A 163 59.24 35.69 -18.05
N ALA A 164 58.41 36.34 -18.86
CA ALA A 164 58.51 36.42 -20.31
C ALA A 164 59.88 36.99 -20.75
N ALA A 165 60.62 36.20 -21.53
CA ALA A 165 61.75 36.70 -22.28
C ALA A 165 61.26 37.71 -23.35
N MET A 166 61.86 38.90 -23.34
CA MET A 166 61.68 39.96 -24.32
C MET A 166 61.80 39.41 -25.76
N ARG A 167 60.69 39.45 -26.52
CA ARG A 167 60.69 39.28 -27.97
C ARG A 167 60.72 40.66 -28.64
N THR A 168 61.88 41.05 -29.15
CA THR A 168 62.04 42.11 -30.15
C THR A 168 61.77 41.57 -31.57
N GLY A 169 61.22 42.43 -32.44
CA GLY A 169 60.60 42.15 -33.76
C GLY A 169 61.43 41.34 -34.78
N ALA A 170 60.93 40.97 -35.96
CA ALA A 170 59.99 41.64 -36.87
C ALA A 170 59.48 40.61 -37.93
N PRO A 171 58.60 40.98 -38.88
CA PRO A 171 57.69 40.05 -39.57
C PRO A 171 58.23 39.53 -40.92
N GLN A 172 57.83 38.30 -41.31
CA GLN A 172 57.85 37.86 -42.70
C GLN A 172 56.52 37.18 -43.11
N THR A 173 55.91 37.88 -44.08
CA THR A 173 55.01 37.54 -45.21
C THR A 173 54.42 36.14 -45.45
N PRO A 174 53.28 36.07 -46.18
CA PRO A 174 52.29 35.00 -46.14
C PRO A 174 52.41 33.95 -47.25
N ALA A 175 51.85 32.76 -47.02
CA ALA A 175 51.62 31.75 -48.06
C ALA A 175 50.23 31.09 -47.91
N MET A 176 49.30 31.62 -48.71
CA MET A 176 48.36 30.94 -49.61
C MET A 176 48.02 29.43 -49.40
N VAL A 177 46.77 29.15 -48.97
CA VAL A 177 45.71 28.23 -49.55
C VAL A 177 46.04 26.70 -49.70
N PRO A 178 45.11 25.70 -49.79
CA PRO A 178 43.64 25.63 -49.66
C PRO A 178 43.05 24.56 -48.68
N THR A 179 41.79 24.78 -48.29
CA THR A 179 40.61 23.89 -48.42
C THR A 179 40.80 22.39 -48.67
N VAL A 180 40.28 21.53 -47.77
CA VAL A 180 39.35 20.40 -48.08
C VAL A 180 38.45 20.08 -46.87
N ALA A 181 37.19 19.77 -47.19
CA ALA A 181 36.06 19.43 -46.35
C ALA A 181 36.21 18.17 -45.46
N ARG A 182 35.48 18.12 -44.34
CA ARG A 182 35.16 16.88 -43.64
C ARG A 182 33.65 16.64 -43.69
N PHE A 183 33.28 15.72 -44.57
CA PHE A 183 31.98 15.08 -44.64
C PHE A 183 31.78 14.17 -43.42
N LEU A 184 30.54 14.21 -42.93
CA LEU A 184 29.75 13.23 -42.20
C LEU A 184 30.36 11.83 -41.99
N ASP A 185 30.24 11.31 -40.77
CA ASP A 185 29.58 10.02 -40.64
C ASP A 185 28.75 9.94 -39.34
N ARG A 186 27.50 9.52 -39.53
CA ARG A 186 26.43 9.33 -38.54
C ARG A 186 25.88 7.96 -38.90
N SER A 187 26.20 6.96 -38.09
CA SER A 187 25.67 5.60 -38.21
C SER A 187 25.45 5.10 -36.77
N VAL A 188 24.19 5.14 -36.31
CA VAL A 188 23.23 4.01 -36.17
C VAL A 188 23.53 3.20 -34.91
#